data_AF-A0AAJ2LNX2-F1
#
_entry.id   AF-A0AAJ2LNX2-F1
#
_cell.length_a   1.000
_cell.length_b   1.000
_cell.length_c   1.000
_cell.angle_alpha   90.00
_cell.angle_beta   90.00
_cell.angle_gamma   90.00
#
_symmetry.space_group_name_H-M   'P 1'
#
loop_
_entity.id
_entity.type
_entity.pdbx_description
1 polymer ?
#
loop_
_entity_poly.entity_id
_entity_poly.type
_entity_poly.pdbx_seq_one_letter_code
_entity_poly.pdbx_strand_id
1 'polypeptide(L)'
;IAARPDDLPSLQACAAIGQMGLIQAWAGALIQHDIQTAQVLLTHDDLADRRRYLNSGDALLRLIKWRVIPVINENDTVATDEIRFGDNDTLAAMVASLVGADLLIILTDQEGMFDRDPRKDATATLLSTVRAMDDELLKMAGGGGVLGRGGMLTKVRAA
;
A
#
# COMPACT_ATOMS: atom_id res chain seq x y z
N ILE A 1 12.63 22.14 -0.79
CA ILE A 1 12.68 21.47 0.53
C ILE A 1 13.88 20.51 0.50
N ALA A 2 14.86 20.66 1.39
CA ALA A 2 16.13 19.93 1.33
C ALA A 2 16.18 18.65 2.19
N ALA A 3 15.24 18.50 3.14
CA ALA A 3 15.09 17.35 4.02
C ALA A 3 13.60 17.07 4.27
N ARG A 4 13.25 15.84 4.66
CA ARG A 4 11.87 15.46 5.00
C ARG A 4 11.40 16.28 6.21
N PRO A 5 10.29 17.03 6.13
CA PRO A 5 9.75 17.76 7.27
C PRO A 5 9.23 16.81 8.35
N ASP A 6 9.14 17.33 9.57
CA ASP A 6 8.74 16.61 10.79
C ASP A 6 7.33 16.97 11.28
N ASP A 7 6.77 18.09 10.84
CA ASP A 7 5.39 18.49 11.14
C ASP A 7 4.36 17.94 10.13
N LEU A 8 3.17 17.62 10.64
CA LEU A 8 2.07 17.05 9.86
C LEU A 8 1.63 17.94 8.68
N PRO A 9 1.34 19.25 8.86
CA PRO A 9 0.96 20.12 7.74
C PRO A 9 1.97 20.14 6.59
N SER A 10 3.26 20.22 6.90
CA SER A 10 4.32 20.18 5.89
C SER A 10 4.41 18.83 5.19
N LEU A 11 4.21 17.72 5.91
CA LEU A 11 4.16 16.38 5.32
C LEU A 11 2.97 16.23 4.35
N GLN A 12 1.79 16.72 4.75
CA GLN A 12 0.59 16.73 3.90
C GLN A 12 0.79 17.60 2.64
N ALA A 13 1.39 18.78 2.79
CA ALA A 13 1.73 19.64 1.67
C ALA A 13 2.73 18.98 0.71
N CYS A 14 3.75 18.29 1.25
CA CYS A 14 4.70 17.52 0.44
C CYS A 14 4.00 16.36 -0.30
N ALA A 15 3.08 15.65 0.36
CA ALA A 15 2.33 14.56 -0.25
C ALA A 15 1.43 15.08 -1.38
N ALA A 16 0.73 16.19 -1.19
CA ALA A 16 -0.08 16.83 -2.22
C ALA A 16 0.74 17.22 -3.45
N ILE A 17 1.92 17.83 -3.24
CA ILE A 17 2.85 18.17 -4.35
C ILE A 17 3.36 16.91 -5.04
N GLY A 18 3.80 15.90 -4.27
CA GLY A 18 4.38 14.67 -4.79
C GLY A 18 3.37 13.80 -5.55
N GLN A 19 2.11 13.81 -5.14
CA GLN A 19 1.04 13.03 -5.75
C GLN A 19 0.82 13.40 -7.22
N MET A 20 0.96 14.68 -7.58
CA MET A 20 0.86 15.11 -8.98
C MET A 20 1.93 14.44 -9.85
N GLY A 21 3.18 14.43 -9.39
CA GLY A 21 4.29 13.79 -10.10
C GLY A 21 4.15 12.27 -10.17
N LEU A 22 3.71 11.62 -9.08
CA LEU A 22 3.46 10.18 -9.02
C LEU A 22 2.44 9.75 -10.09
N ILE A 23 1.31 10.44 -10.17
CA ILE A 23 0.24 10.11 -11.12
C ILE A 23 0.68 10.40 -12.55
N GLN A 24 1.42 11.50 -12.78
CA GLN A 24 1.98 11.79 -14.09
C GLN A 24 2.95 10.71 -14.56
N ALA A 25 3.80 10.19 -13.66
CA ALA A 25 4.73 9.11 -13.97
C ALA A 25 4.01 7.82 -14.38
N TRP A 26 3.00 7.41 -13.61
CA TRP A 26 2.17 6.25 -13.93
C TRP A 26 1.43 6.41 -15.25
N ALA A 27 0.73 7.54 -15.43
CA ALA A 27 -0.01 7.82 -16.66
C ALA A 27 0.93 7.86 -17.88
N GLY A 28 2.09 8.50 -17.75
CA GLY A 28 3.10 8.60 -18.80
C GLY A 28 3.71 7.26 -19.19
N ALA A 29 3.93 6.36 -18.23
CA ALA A 29 4.44 5.01 -18.51
C ALA A 29 3.38 4.12 -19.18
N LEU A 30 2.14 4.15 -18.68
CA LEU A 30 1.08 3.24 -19.15
C LEU A 30 0.44 3.68 -20.48
N ILE A 31 0.40 4.99 -20.76
CA ILE A 31 -0.15 5.47 -22.03
C ILE A 31 0.69 5.03 -23.24
N GLN A 32 2.00 4.76 -23.05
CA GLN A 32 2.86 4.18 -24.10
C GLN A 32 2.43 2.76 -24.52
N HIS A 33 1.56 2.13 -23.74
CA HIS A 33 0.98 0.82 -23.98
C HIS A 33 -0.52 0.88 -24.27
N ASP A 34 -1.05 2.06 -24.63
CA ASP A 34 -2.49 2.32 -24.86
C ASP A 34 -3.38 2.01 -23.63
N ILE A 35 -2.80 2.07 -22.42
CA ILE A 35 -3.51 1.83 -21.18
C ILE A 35 -3.83 3.16 -20.51
N GLN A 36 -5.12 3.42 -20.30
CA GLN A 36 -5.57 4.57 -19.52
C GLN A 36 -5.45 4.30 -18.03
N THR A 37 -5.10 5.33 -17.26
CA THR A 37 -5.03 5.30 -15.80
C THR A 37 -6.08 6.23 -15.19
N ALA A 38 -6.58 5.88 -14.01
CA ALA A 38 -7.40 6.77 -13.20
C ALA A 38 -6.82 6.91 -11.79
N GLN A 39 -6.62 8.14 -11.34
CA GLN A 39 -6.22 8.39 -9.96
C GLN A 39 -7.39 8.14 -9.02
N VAL A 40 -7.12 7.42 -7.94
CA VAL A 40 -8.06 7.22 -6.84
C VAL A 40 -7.32 7.50 -5.53
N LEU A 41 -7.90 8.36 -4.69
CA LEU A 41 -7.38 8.66 -3.36
C LEU A 41 -8.38 8.18 -2.33
N LEU A 42 -7.93 7.39 -1.36
CA LEU A 42 -8.77 6.82 -0.30
C LEU A 42 -8.16 7.12 1.06
N THR A 43 -8.98 7.21 2.08
CA THR A 43 -8.55 7.16 3.48
C THR A 43 -8.99 5.86 4.13
N HIS A 44 -8.37 5.52 5.26
CA HIS A 44 -8.86 4.43 6.12
C HIS A 44 -10.32 4.63 6.55
N ASP A 45 -10.74 5.88 6.78
CA ASP A 45 -12.12 6.21 7.16
C ASP A 45 -13.10 5.95 6.01
N ASP A 46 -12.68 6.17 4.76
CA ASP A 46 -13.51 5.86 3.59
C ASP A 46 -13.76 4.35 3.45
N LEU A 47 -12.84 3.53 3.95
CA LEU A 47 -12.94 2.08 3.91
C LEU A 47 -13.61 1.49 5.16
N ALA A 48 -13.62 2.23 6.27
CA ALA A 48 -14.34 1.85 7.49
C ALA A 48 -15.85 2.17 7.41
N ASP A 49 -16.24 3.21 6.66
CA ASP A 49 -17.65 3.52 6.42
C ASP A 49 -18.23 2.63 5.32
N ARG A 50 -19.25 1.82 5.65
CA ARG A 50 -19.86 0.87 4.71
C ARG A 50 -20.37 1.51 3.42
N ARG A 51 -20.91 2.72 3.49
CA ARG A 51 -21.49 3.38 2.31
C ARG A 51 -20.39 3.88 1.38
N ARG A 52 -19.36 4.52 1.95
CA ARG A 52 -18.19 4.98 1.20
C ARG A 52 -17.42 3.80 0.62
N TYR A 53 -17.25 2.73 1.40
CA TYR A 53 -16.65 1.48 0.96
C TYR A 53 -17.33 0.94 -0.31
N LEU A 54 -18.65 0.74 -0.28
CA LEU A 54 -19.40 0.24 -1.45
C LEU A 54 -19.33 1.17 -2.66
N ASN A 55 -19.47 2.49 -2.45
CA ASN A 55 -19.38 3.47 -3.54
C ASN A 55 -18.00 3.47 -4.20
N SER A 56 -16.93 3.41 -3.41
CA SER A 56 -15.55 3.30 -3.91
C SER A 56 -15.35 2.00 -4.67
N GLY A 57 -15.90 0.89 -4.18
CA GLY A 57 -15.86 -0.41 -4.86
C GLY A 57 -16.53 -0.39 -6.22
N ASP A 58 -17.75 0.15 -6.30
CA ASP A 58 -18.49 0.28 -7.55
C ASP A 58 -17.71 1.09 -8.59
N ALA A 59 -17.08 2.20 -8.16
CA ALA A 59 -16.24 3.02 -9.04
C ALA A 59 -15.01 2.25 -9.53
N LEU A 60 -14.28 1.57 -8.65
CA LEU A 60 -13.10 0.77 -9.00
C LEU A 60 -13.46 -0.37 -9.97
N LEU A 61 -14.53 -1.11 -9.70
CA LEU A 61 -15.03 -2.17 -10.59
C LEU A 61 -15.43 -1.62 -11.96
N ARG A 62 -15.98 -0.40 -12.02
CA ARG A 62 -16.30 0.27 -13.28
C ARG A 62 -15.04 0.61 -14.08
N LEU A 63 -14.01 1.15 -13.43
CA LEU A 63 -12.71 1.45 -14.05
C LEU A 63 -12.09 0.18 -14.65
N ILE A 64 -12.06 -0.91 -13.88
CA ILE A 64 -11.55 -2.21 -14.35
C ILE A 64 -12.36 -2.70 -15.55
N LYS A 65 -13.70 -2.63 -15.49
CA LYS A 65 -14.57 -3.00 -16.62
C LYS A 65 -14.30 -2.17 -17.87
N TRP A 66 -13.92 -0.90 -17.72
CA TRP A 66 -13.53 -0.01 -18.81
C TRP A 66 -12.10 -0.22 -19.29
N ARG A 67 -11.37 -1.19 -18.74
CA ARG A 67 -9.95 -1.45 -19.02
C ARG A 67 -9.06 -0.24 -18.67
N VAL A 68 -9.48 0.53 -17.66
CA VAL A 68 -8.68 1.61 -17.05
C VAL A 68 -8.01 1.05 -15.82
N ILE A 69 -6.71 1.28 -15.66
CA ILE A 69 -5.97 0.87 -14.45
C ILE A 69 -6.16 1.93 -13.36
N PRO A 70 -6.84 1.60 -12.24
CA PRO A 70 -6.88 2.50 -11.09
C PRO A 70 -5.49 2.55 -10.42
N VAL A 71 -4.94 3.76 -10.26
CA VAL A 71 -3.73 4.03 -9.48
C VAL A 71 -4.20 4.61 -8.14
N ILE A 72 -4.15 3.77 -7.11
CA ILE A 72 -4.73 4.05 -5.79
C ILE A 72 -3.61 4.47 -4.83
N ASN A 73 -3.84 5.53 -4.06
CA ASN A 73 -2.96 5.94 -2.96
C ASN A 73 -3.77 6.48 -1.78
N GLU A 74 -3.14 6.60 -0.60
CA GLU A 74 -3.77 7.26 0.55
C GLU A 74 -3.97 8.76 0.27
N ASN A 75 -5.10 9.32 0.73
CA ASN A 75 -5.37 10.76 0.66
C ASN A 75 -4.72 11.49 1.84
N ASP A 76 -3.39 11.61 1.80
CA ASP A 76 -2.58 12.17 2.89
C ASP A 76 -3.00 13.59 3.31
N THR A 77 -3.51 14.41 2.38
CA THR A 77 -3.91 15.81 2.64
C THR A 77 -5.07 15.93 3.64
N VAL A 78 -5.87 14.88 3.77
CA VAL A 78 -7.03 14.85 4.70
C VAL A 78 -6.90 13.76 5.77
N ALA A 79 -5.92 12.86 5.64
CA ALA A 79 -5.63 11.88 6.67
C ALA A 79 -5.06 12.57 7.92
N THR A 80 -5.71 12.37 9.07
CA THR A 80 -5.36 13.01 10.33
C THR A 80 -4.50 12.14 11.25
N ASP A 81 -4.32 10.86 10.91
CA ASP A 81 -3.63 9.90 11.78
C ASP A 81 -2.11 9.90 11.54
N GLU A 82 -1.36 10.61 12.39
CA GLU A 82 0.12 10.66 12.40
C GLU A 82 0.78 9.27 12.50
N ILE A 83 0.08 8.31 13.12
CA ILE A 83 0.56 6.94 13.36
C ILE A 83 0.56 6.10 12.07
N ARG A 84 -0.26 6.46 11.07
CA ARG A 84 -0.55 5.62 9.90
C ARG A 84 0.04 6.07 8.58
N PHE A 85 0.72 7.23 8.54
CA PHE A 85 1.37 7.73 7.32
C PHE A 85 2.15 6.61 6.59
N GLY A 86 1.57 6.12 5.49
CA GLY A 86 2.19 5.13 4.61
C GLY A 86 1.95 3.64 4.92
N ASP A 87 0.87 3.25 5.60
CA ASP A 87 0.46 1.82 5.65
C ASP A 87 -0.34 1.40 4.40
N ASN A 88 0.30 1.56 3.24
CA ASN A 88 -0.28 1.14 1.97
C ASN A 88 -0.43 -0.39 1.85
N ASP A 89 0.21 -1.18 2.72
CA ASP A 89 0.02 -2.63 2.78
C ASP A 89 -1.43 -2.94 3.23
N THR A 90 -1.89 -2.30 4.33
CA THR A 90 -3.28 -2.42 4.79
C THR A 90 -4.28 -1.85 3.77
N LEU A 91 -3.98 -0.70 3.18
CA LEU A 91 -4.82 -0.11 2.13
C LEU A 91 -4.98 -1.08 0.95
N ALA A 92 -3.89 -1.70 0.49
CA ALA A 92 -3.90 -2.65 -0.62
C ALA A 92 -4.73 -3.90 -0.30
N ALA A 93 -4.64 -4.43 0.93
CA ALA A 93 -5.48 -5.54 1.39
C ALA A 93 -6.98 -5.19 1.40
N MET A 94 -7.32 -4.01 1.91
CA MET A 94 -8.70 -3.54 1.91
C MET A 94 -9.25 -3.36 0.50
N VAL A 95 -8.45 -2.79 -0.41
CA VAL A 95 -8.81 -2.63 -1.83
C VAL A 95 -8.97 -3.98 -2.50
N ALA A 96 -8.05 -4.92 -2.28
CA ALA A 96 -8.12 -6.26 -2.85
C ALA A 96 -9.42 -6.97 -2.43
N SER A 97 -9.77 -6.89 -1.14
CA SER A 97 -11.05 -7.39 -0.62
C SER A 97 -12.25 -6.67 -1.26
N LEU A 98 -12.18 -5.34 -1.38
CA LEU A 98 -13.25 -4.49 -1.93
C LEU A 98 -13.59 -4.83 -3.38
N VAL A 99 -12.58 -5.09 -4.22
CA VAL A 99 -12.79 -5.43 -5.64
C VAL A 99 -12.93 -6.94 -5.87
N GLY A 100 -12.85 -7.76 -4.82
CA GLY A 100 -12.87 -9.21 -4.92
C GLY A 100 -11.69 -9.78 -5.71
N ALA A 101 -10.49 -9.24 -5.50
CA ALA A 101 -9.29 -9.69 -6.19
C ALA A 101 -8.90 -11.11 -5.79
N ASP A 102 -8.51 -11.93 -6.78
CA ASP A 102 -8.01 -13.29 -6.54
C ASP A 102 -6.61 -13.32 -5.90
N LEU A 103 -5.82 -12.25 -6.10
CA LEU A 103 -4.43 -12.16 -5.65
C LEU A 103 -4.04 -10.72 -5.31
N LEU A 104 -3.39 -10.54 -4.17
CA LEU A 104 -2.65 -9.34 -3.80
C LEU A 104 -1.15 -9.59 -3.95
N ILE A 105 -0.47 -8.79 -4.77
CA ILE A 105 0.99 -8.85 -4.94
C ILE A 105 1.61 -7.62 -4.28
N ILE A 106 2.39 -7.83 -3.23
CA ILE A 106 3.15 -6.77 -2.55
C ILE A 106 4.60 -6.82 -3.06
N LEU A 107 5.02 -5.79 -3.77
CA LEU A 107 6.41 -5.63 -4.21
C LEU A 107 7.21 -4.90 -3.11
N THR A 108 8.35 -5.47 -2.72
CA THR A 108 9.18 -4.95 -1.62
C THR A 108 10.66 -5.02 -1.98
N ASP A 109 11.48 -4.25 -1.28
CA ASP A 109 12.96 -4.26 -1.39
C ASP A 109 13.63 -5.43 -0.64
N GLN A 110 12.84 -6.29 0.01
CA GLN A 110 13.31 -7.52 0.63
C GLN A 110 12.98 -8.70 -0.30
N GLU A 111 13.77 -9.76 -0.26
CA GLU A 111 13.50 -10.97 -1.08
C GLU A 111 12.17 -11.66 -0.72
N GLY A 112 11.70 -11.45 0.52
CA GLY A 112 10.44 -11.97 1.01
C GLY A 112 10.50 -12.19 2.52
N MET A 113 9.63 -13.07 3.01
CA MET A 113 9.59 -13.43 4.42
C MET A 113 10.57 -14.57 4.71
N PHE A 114 11.40 -14.40 5.73
CA PHE A 114 12.31 -15.43 6.24
C PHE A 114 11.73 -16.04 7.52
N ASP A 115 12.15 -17.26 7.85
CA ASP A 115 11.79 -17.96 9.10
C ASP A 115 12.38 -17.29 10.37
N ARG A 116 13.37 -16.42 10.20
CA ARG A 116 13.99 -15.55 11.22
C ARG A 116 14.68 -14.36 10.57
N ASP A 117 15.11 -13.37 11.36
CA ASP A 117 15.77 -12.16 10.85
C ASP A 117 17.13 -12.47 10.19
N PRO A 118 17.26 -12.35 8.85
CA PRO A 118 18.49 -12.69 8.14
C PRO A 118 19.66 -11.74 8.47
N ARG A 119 19.38 -10.59 9.10
CA ARG A 119 20.41 -9.63 9.55
C ARG A 119 21.11 -10.11 10.82
N LYS A 120 20.48 -11.01 11.57
CA LYS A 120 20.99 -11.58 12.82
C LYS A 120 21.48 -13.01 12.66
N ASP A 121 20.92 -13.74 11.69
CA ASP A 121 21.27 -15.14 11.44
C ASP A 121 21.42 -15.39 9.93
N ALA A 122 22.65 -15.68 9.50
CA ALA A 122 22.95 -15.98 8.09
C ALA A 122 22.37 -17.32 7.60
N THR A 123 21.85 -18.16 8.51
CA THR A 123 21.16 -19.42 8.19
C THR A 123 19.64 -19.28 8.08
N ALA A 124 19.14 -18.04 8.14
CA ALA A 124 17.73 -17.75 7.87
C ALA A 124 17.35 -18.25 6.48
N THR A 125 16.19 -18.90 6.38
CA THR A 125 15.69 -19.48 5.14
C THR A 125 14.48 -18.70 4.64
N LEU A 126 14.48 -18.37 3.36
CA LEU A 126 13.35 -17.72 2.69
C LEU A 126 12.16 -18.68 2.64
N LEU A 127 11.01 -18.22 3.11
CA LEU A 127 9.77 -18.97 3.09
C LEU A 127 9.13 -18.85 1.71
N SER A 128 9.13 -19.93 0.94
CA SER A 128 8.57 -19.93 -0.43
C SER A 128 7.05 -19.92 -0.47
N THR A 129 6.40 -20.51 0.54
CA THR A 129 4.94 -20.58 0.65
C THR A 129 4.57 -20.75 2.11
N VAL A 130 3.62 -19.93 2.57
CA VAL A 130 3.09 -19.96 3.93
C VAL A 130 1.58 -19.80 3.87
N ARG A 131 0.90 -20.28 4.91
CA ARG A 131 -0.54 -20.06 5.06
C ARG A 131 -0.76 -18.68 5.68
N ALA A 132 -1.62 -17.87 5.05
CA ALA A 132 -2.07 -16.61 5.65
C ALA A 132 -2.66 -16.85 7.05
N MET A 133 -2.51 -15.86 7.94
CA MET A 133 -2.93 -15.90 9.35
C MET A 133 -2.31 -17.01 10.22
N ASP A 134 -1.19 -17.60 9.82
CA ASP A 134 -0.41 -18.43 10.74
C ASP A 134 0.22 -17.54 11.82
N ASP A 135 -0.15 -17.75 13.09
CA ASP A 135 0.30 -16.95 14.23
C ASP A 135 1.82 -16.95 14.39
N GLU A 136 2.51 -18.00 13.91
CA GLU A 136 3.96 -18.05 13.91
C GLU A 136 4.56 -16.99 12.96
N LEU A 137 3.88 -16.65 11.86
CA LEU A 137 4.34 -15.62 10.93
C LEU A 137 4.36 -14.24 11.60
N LEU A 138 3.35 -13.94 12.43
CA LEU A 138 3.29 -12.68 13.17
C LEU A 138 4.43 -12.57 14.21
N LYS A 139 4.86 -13.70 14.78
CA LYS A 139 6.00 -13.75 15.71
C LYS A 139 7.35 -13.60 15.00
N MET A 140 7.46 -14.14 13.78
CA MET A 140 8.67 -14.05 12.95
C MET A 140 8.83 -12.69 12.26
N ALA A 141 7.72 -11.99 11.97
CA ALA A 141 7.72 -10.72 11.26
C ALA A 141 8.31 -9.59 12.14
N GLY A 142 9.49 -9.10 11.75
CA GLY A 142 10.12 -7.93 12.36
C GLY A 142 9.41 -6.60 12.01
N GLY A 143 9.66 -5.59 12.85
CA GLY A 143 9.22 -4.21 12.61
C GLY A 143 9.94 -3.51 11.45
N GLY A 144 9.52 -2.27 11.14
CA GLY A 144 10.04 -1.46 10.04
C GLY A 144 11.55 -1.14 10.10
N GLY A 145 12.11 -0.81 8.94
CA GLY A 145 13.49 -0.31 8.79
C GLY A 145 13.56 1.22 8.72
N VAL A 146 14.76 1.76 8.50
CA VAL A 146 15.02 3.22 8.46
C VAL A 146 14.19 3.96 7.38
N LEU A 147 13.84 3.27 6.28
CA LEU A 147 13.16 3.85 5.12
C LEU A 147 11.63 3.62 5.09
N GLY A 148 11.09 2.75 5.94
CA GLY A 148 9.67 2.37 5.90
C GLY A 148 9.13 1.92 7.26
N ARG A 149 8.00 2.48 7.67
CA ARG A 149 7.42 2.27 9.00
C ARG A 149 6.67 0.93 9.15
N GLY A 150 6.17 0.34 8.05
CA GLY A 150 5.35 -0.89 8.09
C GLY A 150 6.11 -2.22 8.22
N GLY A 151 7.32 -2.31 7.65
CA GLY A 151 8.16 -3.51 7.75
C GLY A 151 7.53 -4.78 7.15
N MET A 152 7.98 -5.94 7.61
CA MET A 152 7.39 -7.24 7.24
C MET A 152 6.07 -7.49 7.97
N LEU A 153 5.91 -6.91 9.16
CA LEU A 153 4.71 -7.07 9.97
C LEU A 153 3.44 -6.57 9.28
N THR A 154 3.45 -5.39 8.64
CA THR A 154 2.28 -4.88 7.91
C THR A 154 1.93 -5.75 6.71
N LYS A 155 2.93 -6.32 6.03
CA LYS A 155 2.74 -7.23 4.88
C LYS A 155 2.07 -8.54 5.31
N VAL A 156 2.51 -9.11 6.42
CA VAL A 156 1.89 -10.31 7.00
C VAL A 156 0.47 -10.04 7.48
N ARG A 157 0.17 -8.82 7.97
CA ARG A 157 -1.21 -8.44 8.34
C ARG A 157 -2.11 -8.19 7.14
N ALA A 158 -1.54 -7.74 6.03
CA ALA A 158 -2.25 -7.50 4.77
C ALA A 158 -2.59 -8.78 4.02
N ALA A 159 -1.79 -9.84 4.21
CA ALA A 159 -1.98 -11.17 3.60
C ALA A 159 -2.94 -12.06 4.40
#